data_AF-A0A967YZN6-F1
#
_entry.id   AF-A0A967YZN6-F1
#
_cell.length_a   1.000
_cell.length_b   1.000
_cell.length_c   1.000
_cell.angle_alpha   90.00
_cell.angle_beta   90.00
_cell.angle_gamma   90.00
#
_symmetry.space_group_name_H-M   'P 1'
#
loop_
_entity.id
_entity.type
_entity.pdbx_description
1 polymer ?
#
loop_
_entity_poly.entity_id
_entity_poly.type
_entity_poly.pdbx_seq_one_letter_code
_entity_poly.pdbx_strand_id
1 'polypeptide(L)'
;IVKFLKFATSPEMQKLLFDEMGYLPVNTHVYADSSFLRQYPELEFYHRYLERGFHRPAVADYTKISDIISYYIKLAIKQEISVPNALQEASE
;
A
#
# COMPACT_ATOMS: atom_id res chain seq x y z
N ILE A 1 -5.62 22.16 -10.88
CA ILE A 1 -5.72 20.94 -10.04
C ILE A 1 -6.30 19.76 -10.83
N VAL A 2 -7.56 19.78 -11.28
CA VAL A 2 -8.17 18.64 -12.01
C VAL A 2 -7.39 18.21 -13.27
N LYS A 3 -6.90 19.15 -14.08
CA LYS A 3 -6.06 18.83 -15.26
C LYS A 3 -4.77 18.11 -14.88
N PHE A 4 -4.14 18.53 -13.78
CA PHE A 4 -2.92 17.90 -13.28
C PHE A 4 -3.20 16.51 -12.74
N LEU A 5 -4.28 16.31 -11.97
CA LEU A 5 -4.66 14.99 -11.49
C LEU A 5 -4.89 14.01 -12.65
N LYS A 6 -5.63 14.43 -13.68
CA LYS A 6 -5.84 13.61 -14.89
C LYS A 6 -4.54 13.23 -15.59
N PHE A 7 -3.58 14.16 -15.65
CA PHE A 7 -2.25 13.90 -16.21
C PHE A 7 -1.46 12.93 -15.31
N ALA A 8 -1.37 13.19 -14.01
CA ALA A 8 -0.63 12.38 -13.04
C ALA A 8 -1.14 10.93 -12.97
N THR A 9 -2.45 10.73 -13.13
CA THR A 9 -3.08 9.40 -13.12
C THR A 9 -3.26 8.80 -14.52
N SER A 10 -2.76 9.43 -15.58
CA SER A 10 -2.81 8.87 -16.93
C SER A 10 -1.98 7.57 -17.02
N PRO A 11 -2.36 6.61 -17.88
CA PRO A 11 -1.59 5.38 -18.04
C PRO A 11 -0.12 5.63 -18.39
N GLU A 12 0.13 6.58 -19.29
CA GLU A 12 1.48 6.93 -19.75
C GLU A 12 2.32 7.48 -18.61
N MET A 13 1.75 8.36 -17.80
CA MET A 13 2.46 8.92 -16.65
C MET A 13 2.70 7.88 -15.56
N GLN A 14 1.73 6.99 -15.30
CA GLN A 14 1.89 5.91 -14.33
C GLN A 14 2.94 4.88 -14.77
N LYS A 15 3.05 4.58 -16.07
CA LYS A 15 4.15 3.77 -16.62
C LYS A 15 5.51 4.40 -16.36
N LEU A 16 5.64 5.71 -16.64
CA LEU A 16 6.90 6.42 -16.41
C LEU A 16 7.26 6.49 -14.91
N LEU A 17 6.27 6.71 -14.03
CA LEU A 17 6.50 6.70 -12.58
C LEU A 17 6.93 5.33 -12.07
N PHE A 18 6.43 4.25 -12.66
CA PHE A 18 6.91 2.91 -12.34
C PHE A 18 8.34 2.69 -12.85
N ASP A 19 8.60 3.03 -14.11
CA ASP A 19 9.90 2.80 -14.75
C ASP A 19 11.04 3.56 -14.06
N GLU A 20 10.82 4.85 -13.77
CA GLU A 20 11.87 5.71 -13.22
C GLU A 20 11.98 5.63 -11.69
N MET A 21 10.87 5.38 -10.99
CA MET A 21 10.80 5.53 -9.53
C MET A 21 10.29 4.28 -8.79
N GLY A 22 9.88 3.24 -9.52
CA GLY A 22 9.34 2.00 -8.94
C GLY A 22 7.95 2.13 -8.32
N TYR A 23 7.21 3.21 -8.59
CA TYR A 23 5.86 3.37 -8.05
C TYR A 23 4.86 2.44 -8.72
N LEU A 24 4.21 1.57 -7.93
CA LEU A 24 3.19 0.66 -8.46
C LEU A 24 2.02 1.45 -9.08
N PRO A 25 1.68 1.20 -10.36
CA PRO A 25 0.58 1.89 -11.03
C PRO A 25 -0.76 1.65 -10.32
N VAL A 26 -1.49 2.71 -10.00
CA VAL A 26 -2.89 2.58 -9.53
C VAL A 26 -3.89 2.53 -10.68
N ASN A 27 -3.47 2.96 -11.87
CA ASN A 27 -4.32 2.92 -13.07
C ASN A 27 -4.27 1.51 -13.69
N THR A 28 -5.40 0.81 -13.64
CA THR A 28 -5.54 -0.57 -14.13
C THR A 28 -5.24 -0.73 -15.62
N HIS A 29 -5.36 0.32 -16.44
CA HIS A 29 -5.02 0.28 -17.86
C HIS A 29 -3.53 0.04 -18.12
N VAL A 30 -2.64 0.32 -17.14
CA VAL A 30 -1.21 -0.01 -17.27
C VAL A 30 -1.00 -1.51 -17.37
N TYR A 31 -1.79 -2.30 -16.62
CA TYR A 31 -1.72 -3.76 -16.60
C TYR A 31 -2.42 -4.42 -17.79
N ALA A 32 -3.20 -3.68 -18.59
CA ALA A 32 -3.77 -4.18 -19.83
C ALA A 32 -2.76 -4.11 -21.01
N ASP A 33 -1.66 -3.37 -20.85
CA ASP A 33 -0.63 -3.25 -21.87
C ASP A 33 0.33 -4.45 -21.82
N SER A 34 0.08 -5.43 -22.67
CA SER A 34 0.93 -6.62 -22.78
C SER A 34 2.38 -6.32 -23.14
N SER A 35 2.69 -5.20 -23.82
CA SER A 35 4.06 -4.84 -24.16
C SER A 35 4.83 -4.36 -22.93
N PHE A 36 4.15 -3.58 -22.08
CA PHE A 36 4.71 -3.10 -20.83
C PHE A 36 4.89 -4.24 -19.82
N LEU A 37 3.90 -5.13 -19.69
CA LEU A 37 4.04 -6.30 -18.81
C LEU A 37 5.15 -7.26 -19.25
N ARG A 38 5.42 -7.40 -20.56
CA ARG A 38 6.57 -8.18 -21.03
C ARG A 38 7.91 -7.57 -20.62
N GLN A 39 7.98 -6.24 -20.50
CA GLN A 39 9.17 -5.54 -20.02
C GLN A 39 9.33 -5.65 -18.50
N TYR A 40 8.21 -5.69 -17.75
CA TYR A 40 8.18 -5.80 -16.29
C TYR A 40 7.26 -6.94 -15.82
N PRO A 41 7.67 -8.22 -15.98
CA PRO A 41 6.84 -9.38 -15.64
C PRO A 41 6.38 -9.42 -14.19
N GLU A 42 7.14 -8.82 -13.27
CA GLU A 42 6.80 -8.70 -11.85
C GLU A 42 5.52 -7.90 -11.59
N LEU A 43 5.11 -7.03 -12.52
CA LEU A 43 3.85 -6.29 -12.40
C LEU A 43 2.64 -7.22 -12.41
N GLU A 44 2.69 -8.37 -13.08
CA GLU A 44 1.61 -9.37 -13.01
C GLU A 44 1.46 -9.96 -11.61
N PHE A 45 2.60 -10.17 -10.92
CA PHE A 45 2.59 -10.61 -9.53
C PHE A 45 1.99 -9.53 -8.63
N TYR A 46 2.46 -8.28 -8.75
CA TYR A 46 1.96 -7.18 -7.94
C TYR A 46 0.47 -6.90 -8.18
N HIS A 47 0.00 -6.94 -9.44
CA HIS A 47 -1.41 -6.76 -9.77
C HIS A 47 -2.30 -7.76 -9.03
N ARG A 48 -1.98 -9.06 -9.12
CA ARG A 48 -2.71 -10.13 -8.42
C ARG A 48 -2.62 -10.01 -6.89
N TYR A 49 -1.49 -9.52 -6.37
CA TYR A 49 -1.31 -9.32 -4.94
C TYR A 49 -2.18 -8.17 -4.42
N LEU A 50 -2.23 -7.05 -5.15
CA LEU A 50 -3.02 -5.87 -4.79
C LEU A 50 -4.53 -6.16 -4.79
N GLU A 51 -5.02 -7.03 -5.67
CA GLU A 51 -6.43 -7.48 -5.69
C GLU A 51 -6.87 -8.17 -4.38
N ARG A 52 -5.92 -8.68 -3.59
CA ARG A 52 -6.17 -9.34 -2.30
C ARG A 52 -5.81 -8.49 -1.09
N GLY A 53 -5.32 -7.26 -1.32
CA GLY A 53 -4.94 -6.35 -0.26
C GLY A 53 -6.14 -5.81 0.50
N PHE A 54 -5.94 -5.56 1.79
CA PHE A 54 -6.91 -4.83 2.60
C PHE A 54 -6.42 -3.40 2.83
N HIS A 55 -7.29 -2.43 2.58
CA HIS A 55 -7.00 -1.05 2.93
C HIS A 55 -6.96 -0.88 4.44
N ARG A 56 -6.07 0.02 4.90
CA ARG A 56 -6.11 0.51 6.27
C ARG A 56 -7.46 1.22 6.53
N PRO A 57 -8.01 1.16 7.75
CA PRO A 57 -9.25 1.83 8.11
C PRO A 57 -9.23 3.33 7.76
N ALA A 58 -10.22 3.78 6.99
CA ALA A 58 -10.38 5.19 6.60
C ALA A 58 -11.16 5.97 7.68
N VAL A 59 -10.60 6.07 8.88
CA VAL A 59 -11.19 6.79 10.02
C VAL A 59 -10.34 8.00 10.40
N ALA A 60 -10.97 9.06 10.91
CA ALA A 60 -10.29 10.33 11.22
C ALA A 60 -9.13 10.14 12.21
N ASP A 61 -9.31 9.26 13.20
CA ASP A 61 -8.32 8.98 14.22
C ASP A 61 -7.36 7.84 13.84
N TYR A 62 -7.27 7.44 12.56
CA TYR A 62 -6.40 6.33 12.15
C TYR A 62 -4.92 6.54 12.52
N THR A 63 -4.43 7.79 12.51
CA THR A 63 -3.08 8.11 12.98
C THR A 63 -2.88 7.67 14.43
N LYS A 64 -3.83 8.00 15.33
CA LYS A 64 -3.76 7.60 16.75
C LYS A 64 -3.83 6.08 16.89
N ILE A 65 -4.73 5.42 16.13
CA ILE A 65 -4.86 3.97 16.10
C ILE A 65 -3.52 3.32 15.68
N SER A 66 -2.89 3.84 14.62
CA SER A 66 -1.60 3.34 14.13
C SER A 66 -0.48 3.50 15.14
N ASP A 67 -0.48 4.60 15.92
CA ASP A 67 0.52 4.84 16.97
C ASP A 67 0.37 3.84 18.12
N ILE A 68 -0.87 3.59 18.58
CA ILE A 68 -1.19 2.58 19.61
C ILE A 68 -0.73 1.20 19.16
N ILE A 69 -1.12 0.78 17.94
CA ILE A 69 -0.73 -0.50 17.35
C ILE A 69 0.80 -0.62 17.30
N SER A 70 1.50 0.41 16.81
CA SER A 70 2.96 0.38 16.66
C SER A 70 3.68 0.29 18.00
N TYR A 71 3.17 1.00 19.03
CA TYR A 71 3.72 0.97 20.38
C TYR A 71 3.66 -0.44 20.99
N TYR A 72 2.48 -1.07 20.99
CA TYR A 72 2.31 -2.39 21.61
C TYR A 72 2.94 -3.52 20.79
N ILE A 73 2.96 -3.42 19.45
CA ILE A 73 3.73 -4.35 18.60
C ILE A 73 5.21 -4.31 18.97
N LYS A 74 5.78 -3.11 19.19
CA LYS A 74 7.18 -2.96 19.60
C LYS A 74 7.45 -3.64 20.94
N LEU A 75 6.58 -3.48 21.94
CA LEU A 75 6.74 -4.14 23.25
C LEU A 75 6.70 -5.67 23.12
N ALA A 76 5.76 -6.19 22.32
CA ALA A 76 5.63 -7.62 22.07
C ALA A 76 6.86 -8.20 21.33
N ILE A 77 7.36 -7.53 20.29
CA ILE A 77 8.57 -7.95 19.54
C ILE A 77 9.78 -8.00 20.47
N LYS A 78 9.90 -7.05 21.40
CA LYS A 78 10.97 -6.99 22.40
C LYS A 78 10.77 -7.95 23.57
N GLN A 79 9.66 -8.69 23.62
CA GLN A 79 9.30 -9.58 24.71
C GLN A 79 9.14 -8.85 26.07
N GLU A 80 8.87 -7.55 26.03
CA GLU A 80 8.60 -6.74 27.24
C GLU A 80 7.19 -7.04 27.79
N ILE A 81 6.26 -7.44 26.92
CA ILE A 81 4.92 -7.98 27.26
C ILE A 81 4.59 -9.19 26.37
N SER A 82 3.62 -10.01 26.79
CA SER A 82 3.12 -11.13 25.99
C SER A 82 2.26 -10.65 24.80
N VAL A 83 2.16 -11.46 23.74
CA VAL A 83 1.29 -11.15 22.59
C VAL A 83 -0.18 -10.94 23.01
N PRO A 84 -0.80 -11.79 23.87
CA PRO A 84 -2.15 -11.53 24.36
C PRO A 84 -2.29 -10.20 25.09
N ASN A 85 -1.32 -9.84 25.94
CA ASN A 85 -1.36 -8.58 26.67
C ASN A 85 -1.23 -7.38 25.71
N ALA A 86 -0.33 -7.45 24.72
CA ALA A 86 -0.19 -6.41 23.72
C ALA A 86 -1.47 -6.14 22.93
N LEU A 87 -2.23 -7.19 22.60
CA LEU A 87 -3.51 -7.07 21.91
C LEU A 87 -4.59 -6.46 22.81
N GLN A 88 -4.65 -6.88 24.07
CA GLN A 88 -5.59 -6.32 25.04
C GLN A 88 -5.34 -4.82 25.25
N GLU A 89 -4.11 -4.45 25.59
CA GLU A 89 -3.72 -3.06 25.89
C GLU A 89 -3.85 -2.13 24.66
N ALA A 90 -3.72 -2.66 23.44
CA ALA A 90 -3.95 -1.89 22.22
C ALA A 90 -5.44 -1.67 21.90
N SER A 91 -6.34 -2.40 22.57
CA SER A 91 -7.79 -2.37 22.30
C SER A 91 -8.59 -1.61 23.36
N GLU A 92 -7.96 -1.21 24.47
CA GLU A 92 -8.52 -0.40 25.56
C GLU A 92 -8.33 1.11 25.29
#